data_AF-A0A356UGF0-F1
#
_entry.id   AF-A0A356UGF0-F1
#
_cell.length_a   1.000
_cell.length_b   1.000
_cell.length_c   1.000
_cell.angle_alpha   90.00
_cell.angle_beta   90.00
_cell.angle_gamma   90.00
#
_symmetry.space_group_name_H-M   'P 1'
#
loop_
_entity.id
_entity.type
_entity.pdbx_description
1 polymer ?
#
loop_
_entity_poly.entity_id
_entity_poly.type
_entity_poly.pdbx_seq_one_letter_code
_entity_poly.pdbx_strand_id
1 'polypeptide(L)'
;VFGIYLNNPDSAIDASRATFYGLYALQHRGQESAGIAVSDGHRIKLHKGMGLVSEVINEQHLEGLKGHIAVGHVRYSTTGESGLVNSQPLVFHY
;
A
#
# COMPACT_ATOMS: atom_id res chain seq x y z
N VAL A 1 -3.84 -4.05 7.75
CA VAL A 1 -2.47 -4.21 7.22
C VAL A 1 -2.43 -5.45 6.35
N PHE A 2 -1.73 -5.41 5.23
CA PHE A 2 -1.45 -6.54 4.37
C PHE A 2 0.03 -6.51 3.97
N GLY A 3 0.70 -7.65 3.85
CA GLY A 3 2.09 -7.73 3.41
C GLY A 3 2.33 -8.99 2.59
N ILE A 4 3.19 -8.88 1.58
CA ILE A 4 3.55 -9.98 0.70
C ILE A 4 5.02 -9.90 0.30
N TYR A 5 5.66 -11.06 0.23
CA TYR A 5 6.99 -11.27 -0.32
C TYR A 5 6.90 -12.38 -1.37
N LEU A 6 7.34 -12.08 -2.58
CA LEU A 6 7.41 -13.01 -3.68
C LEU A 6 8.85 -13.49 -3.81
N ASN A 7 9.09 -14.75 -3.45
CA ASN A 7 10.42 -15.37 -3.50
C ASN A 7 10.91 -15.69 -4.93
N ASN A 8 10.02 -15.55 -5.92
CA ASN A 8 10.35 -15.71 -7.34
C ASN A 8 9.83 -14.49 -8.12
N PRO A 9 10.72 -13.61 -8.60
CA PRO A 9 10.32 -12.40 -9.33
C PRO A 9 9.74 -12.68 -10.72
N ASP A 10 9.91 -13.87 -11.28
CA ASP A 10 9.29 -14.30 -12.56
C ASP A 10 7.84 -14.79 -12.40
N SER A 11 7.31 -14.73 -11.17
CA SER A 11 5.91 -14.93 -10.88
C SER A 11 5.04 -13.96 -11.69
N ALA A 12 3.98 -14.46 -12.33
CA ALA A 12 2.99 -13.63 -13.03
C ALA A 12 2.24 -12.62 -12.12
N ILE A 13 2.51 -12.64 -10.81
CA ILE A 13 1.86 -11.84 -9.78
C ILE A 13 2.73 -10.64 -9.42
N ASP A 14 2.19 -9.43 -9.55
CA ASP A 14 2.80 -8.19 -9.09
C ASP A 14 2.48 -7.96 -7.60
N ALA A 15 3.50 -7.77 -6.75
CA ALA A 15 3.34 -7.59 -5.31
C ALA A 15 2.45 -6.39 -4.96
N SER A 16 2.49 -5.32 -5.77
CA SER A 16 1.66 -4.14 -5.58
C SER A 16 0.18 -4.43 -5.82
N ARG A 17 -0.15 -5.17 -6.89
CA ARG A 17 -1.52 -5.56 -7.24
C ARG A 17 -2.09 -6.54 -6.22
N ALA A 18 -1.30 -7.53 -5.80
CA ALA A 18 -1.70 -8.45 -4.75
C ALA A 18 -2.02 -7.69 -3.45
N THR A 19 -1.20 -6.70 -3.11
CA THR A 19 -1.43 -5.83 -1.96
C THR A 19 -2.68 -4.98 -2.12
N PHE A 20 -2.94 -4.41 -3.30
CA PHE A 20 -4.16 -3.67 -3.58
C PHE A 20 -5.41 -4.51 -3.33
N TYR A 21 -5.50 -5.71 -3.90
CA TYR A 21 -6.66 -6.58 -3.69
C TYR A 21 -6.79 -7.04 -2.24
N GLY A 22 -5.67 -7.32 -1.57
CA GLY A 22 -5.66 -7.63 -0.14
C GLY A 22 -6.21 -6.47 0.71
N LEU A 23 -5.81 -5.23 0.42
CA LEU A 23 -6.35 -4.04 1.09
C LEU A 23 -7.81 -3.78 0.74
N TYR A 24 -8.21 -4.00 -0.51
CA TYR A 24 -9.59 -3.86 -0.94
C TYR A 24 -10.51 -4.82 -0.16
N ALA A 25 -10.10 -6.07 0.01
CA ALA A 25 -10.81 -7.03 0.86
C ALA A 25 -10.84 -6.60 2.34
N LEU A 26 -9.80 -5.91 2.81
CA LEU A 26 -9.69 -5.37 4.16
C LEU A 26 -10.29 -3.97 4.33
N GLN A 27 -10.94 -3.39 3.33
CA GLN A 27 -11.46 -2.00 3.36
C GLN A 27 -12.37 -1.72 4.56
N HIS A 28 -13.10 -2.72 5.04
CA HIS A 28 -13.95 -2.64 6.23
C HIS A 28 -13.18 -2.40 7.53
N ARG A 29 -11.85 -2.52 7.54
CA ARG A 29 -10.97 -2.24 8.69
C ARG A 29 -10.48 -0.80 8.74
N GLY A 30 -10.79 0.02 7.74
CA GLY A 30 -10.44 1.43 7.71
C GLY A 30 -10.80 2.08 6.38
N GLN A 31 -11.46 3.23 6.43
CA GLN A 31 -11.98 3.94 5.26
C GLN A 31 -11.44 5.36 5.12
N GLU A 32 -10.49 5.74 5.96
CA GLU A 32 -10.02 7.11 6.07
C GLU A 32 -8.80 7.39 5.19
N SER A 33 -7.88 6.43 5.08
CA SER A 33 -6.73 6.51 4.19
C SER A 33 -6.26 5.12 3.81
N ALA A 34 -5.57 5.04 2.67
CA ALA A 34 -4.92 3.83 2.20
C ALA A 34 -3.51 4.15 1.72
N GLY A 35 -2.64 3.14 1.72
CA GLY A 35 -1.29 3.28 1.19
C GLY A 35 -0.63 1.94 0.92
N ILE A 36 0.26 1.93 -0.06
CA ILE A 36 1.09 0.79 -0.46
C ILE A 36 2.54 1.26 -0.59
N ALA A 37 3.44 0.57 0.09
CA ALA A 37 4.87 0.68 -0.12
C ALA A 37 5.38 -0.61 -0.79
N VAL A 38 6.22 -0.47 -1.81
CA VAL A 38 6.76 -1.57 -2.61
C VAL A 38 8.28 -1.46 -2.67
N SER A 39 8.97 -2.59 -2.58
CA SER A 39 10.42 -2.69 -2.68
C SER A 39 10.86 -3.74 -3.69
N ASP A 40 11.90 -3.41 -4.43
CA ASP A 40 12.67 -4.31 -5.29
C ASP A 40 13.89 -4.93 -4.57
N GLY A 41 13.95 -4.78 -3.25
CA GLY A 41 15.07 -5.20 -2.41
C GLY A 41 16.15 -4.12 -2.21
N HIS A 42 16.13 -3.05 -3.00
CA HIS A 42 17.13 -1.99 -2.95
C HIS A 42 16.50 -0.62 -2.66
N ARG A 43 15.32 -0.34 -3.22
CA ARG A 43 14.62 0.94 -3.08
C ARG A 43 13.18 0.71 -2.67
N ILE A 44 12.62 1.65 -1.91
CA ILE A 44 11.21 1.67 -1.53
C ILE A 44 10.51 2.76 -2.33
N LYS A 45 9.39 2.41 -2.96
CA LYS A 45 8.42 3.36 -3.53
C LYS A 45 7.16 3.34 -2.67
N LEU A 46 6.59 4.50 -2.43
CA LEU A 46 5.38 4.67 -1.62
C LEU A 46 4.34 5.44 -2.39
N HIS A 47 3.10 4.96 -2.37
CA HIS A 47 1.92 5.74 -2.71
C HIS A 47 0.90 5.64 -1.59
N LYS A 48 0.38 6.78 -1.14
CA LYS A 48 -0.63 6.84 -0.09
C LYS A 48 -1.49 8.09 -0.21
N GLY A 49 -2.70 8.04 0.33
CA GLY A 49 -3.69 9.10 0.18
C GLY A 49 -4.85 8.92 1.15
N MET A 50 -5.66 9.97 1.26
CA MET A 50 -6.91 9.95 2.03
C MET A 50 -8.03 9.32 1.19
N GLY A 51 -8.94 8.62 1.86
CA GLY A 51 -10.08 7.94 1.24
C GLY A 51 -9.93 6.42 1.17
N LEU A 52 -10.80 5.82 0.37
CA LEU A 52 -10.87 4.39 0.13
C LEU A 52 -9.69 3.89 -0.73
N VAL A 53 -9.41 2.59 -0.66
CA VAL A 53 -8.33 1.94 -1.41
C VAL A 53 -8.46 2.22 -2.91
N SER A 54 -9.67 2.12 -3.48
CA SER A 54 -9.94 2.35 -4.90
C SER A 54 -9.89 3.82 -5.32
N GLU A 55 -9.99 4.76 -4.38
CA GLU A 55 -9.86 6.20 -4.64
C GLU A 55 -8.39 6.61 -4.63
N VAL A 56 -7.62 6.01 -3.72
CA VAL A 56 -6.21 6.34 -3.51
C VAL A 56 -5.28 5.61 -4.49
N ILE A 57 -5.52 4.33 -4.75
CA ILE A 57 -4.67 3.47 -5.57
C ILE A 57 -5.42 3.13 -6.86
N ASN A 58 -4.86 3.51 -8.01
CA ASN A 58 -5.39 3.21 -9.33
C ASN A 58 -4.34 2.48 -10.17
N GLU A 59 -4.72 2.09 -11.39
CA GLU A 59 -3.85 1.33 -12.29
C GLU A 59 -2.54 2.06 -12.62
N GLN A 60 -2.59 3.38 -12.83
CA GLN A 60 -1.39 4.19 -13.11
C GLN A 60 -0.41 4.19 -11.92
N HIS A 61 -0.92 4.24 -10.69
CA HIS A 61 -0.09 4.11 -9.49
C HIS A 61 0.55 2.71 -9.41
N LEU A 62 -0.23 1.65 -9.69
CA LEU A 62 0.25 0.26 -9.66
C LEU A 62 1.32 -0.02 -10.73
N GLU A 63 1.23 0.61 -11.90
CA GLU A 63 2.27 0.53 -12.93
C GLU A 63 3.63 1.09 -12.45
N GLY A 64 3.61 2.14 -11.60
CA GLY A 64 4.82 2.72 -11.03
C GLY A 64 5.42 1.96 -9.84
N LEU A 65 4.58 1.19 -9.13
CA LEU A 65 4.90 0.46 -7.90
C LEU A 65 5.43 -0.95 -8.17
N LYS A 66 6.55 -1.06 -8.89
CA LYS A 66 7.18 -2.35 -9.22
C LYS A 66 8.11 -2.84 -8.12
N GLY A 67 8.01 -4.13 -7.80
CA GLY A 67 8.87 -4.84 -6.85
C GLY A 67 8.27 -6.19 -6.44
N HIS A 68 9.02 -6.94 -5.64
CA HIS A 68 8.64 -8.29 -5.20
C HIS A 68 8.35 -8.35 -3.68
N ILE A 69 8.48 -7.22 -2.98
CA ILE A 69 8.09 -7.03 -1.57
C ILE A 69 7.08 -5.89 -1.53
N ALA A 70 5.95 -6.08 -0.85
CA ALA A 70 5.00 -5.00 -0.65
C ALA A 70 4.34 -5.07 0.73
N VAL A 71 4.04 -3.90 1.29
CA VAL A 71 3.22 -3.73 2.49
C VAL A 71 2.19 -2.65 2.25
N GLY A 72 0.98 -2.88 2.77
CA GLY A 72 -0.16 -2.01 2.60
C GLY A 72 -0.91 -1.76 3.91
N HIS A 73 -1.57 -0.62 3.99
CA HIS A 73 -2.38 -0.24 5.14
C HIS A 73 -3.69 0.42 4.71
N VAL A 74 -4.76 0.16 5.47
CA VAL A 74 -6.00 0.95 5.49
C VAL A 74 -6.19 1.47 6.90
N ARG A 75 -6.43 2.77 7.07
CA ARG A 75 -6.54 3.40 8.38
C ARG A 75 -8.00 3.68 8.74
N TYR A 76 -8.31 3.44 10.01
CA TYR A 76 -9.48 3.94 10.70
C TYR A 76 -8.98 4.86 11.83
N SER A 77 -9.46 6.11 11.91
CA SER A 77 -9.10 6.98 13.03
C SER A 77 -9.93 6.63 14.25
N THR A 78 -9.28 6.20 15.34
CA THR A 78 -9.93 6.08 16.65
C THR A 78 -9.76 7.37 17.46
N THR A 79 -8.59 8.00 17.36
CA THR A 79 -8.22 9.30 17.94
C THR A 79 -7.13 9.97 17.09
N GLY A 80 -7.14 11.31 17.05
CA GLY A 80 -6.22 12.11 16.24
C GLY A 80 -6.83 12.60 14.92
N GLU A 81 -6.24 13.65 14.36
CA GLU A 81 -6.74 14.28 13.13
C GLU A 81 -6.67 13.35 11.92
N SER A 82 -7.66 13.50 11.05
CA SER A 82 -7.65 12.94 9.71
C SER A 82 -6.73 13.77 8.83
N GLY A 83 -5.53 13.25 8.60
CA GLY A 83 -4.52 13.92 7.81
C GLY A 83 -3.60 12.94 7.09
N LEU A 84 -3.13 13.33 5.91
CA LEU A 84 -2.23 12.53 5.08
C LEU A 84 -0.93 12.14 5.81
N VAL A 85 -0.46 13.00 6.72
CA VAL A 85 0.71 12.74 7.58
C VAL A 85 0.54 11.48 8.43
N ASN A 86 -0.69 11.15 8.82
CA ASN A 86 -1.04 9.98 9.61
C ASN A 86 -1.31 8.74 8.73
N SER A 87 -1.35 8.89 7.40
CA SER A 87 -1.54 7.78 6.48
C SER A 87 -0.30 6.88 6.48
N GLN A 88 -0.56 5.57 6.53
CA GLN A 88 0.45 4.52 6.58
C GLN A 88 0.52 3.82 5.21
N PRO A 89 1.67 3.22 4.82
CA PRO A 89 2.91 3.10 5.59
C PRO A 89 3.72 4.41 5.72
N LEU A 90 4.55 4.49 6.76
CA LEU A 90 5.63 5.47 6.89
C LEU A 90 6.94 4.86 6.39
N VAL A 91 7.67 5.60 5.55
CA VAL A 91 8.98 5.22 5.02
C VAL A 91 10.01 6.22 5.52
N PHE A 92 11.10 5.70 6.08
CA PHE A 92 12.21 6.50 6.60
C PHE A 92 13.49 6.12 5.84
N HIS A 93 14.26 7.12 5.43
CA HIS A 93 15.60 6.95 4.87
C HIS A 93 16.59 7.49 5.90
N TYR A 94 17.62 6.70 6.22
CA TYR A 94 18.69 7.06 7.16
C TYR A 94 20.03 7.09 6.43
#